data_AF-A0A7V1CW06-F1
#
_entry.id   AF-A0A7V1CW06-F1
#
_cell.length_a   1.000
_cell.length_b   1.000
_cell.length_c   1.000
_cell.angle_alpha   90.00
_cell.angle_beta   90.00
_cell.angle_gamma   90.00
#
_symmetry.space_group_name_H-M   'P 1'
#
loop_
_entity.id
_entity.type
_entity.pdbx_description
1 polymer ?
#
loop_
_entity_poly.entity_id
_entity_poly.type
_entity_poly.pdbx_seq_one_letter_code
_entity_poly.pdbx_strand_id
1 'polypeptide(L)'
;MSNSLVGMERIAHMLEPPKGSGHYIKKFIEKRGLSASKTAQQLDVSPSTVTRLLAGGALTPVMAAKLHNVFNIDEQILFNLEAQANVQKTRELLHAV
;
A
#
# COMPACT_ATOMS: atom_id res chain seq x y z
N MET A 1 -4.59 -37.01 -11.90
CA MET A 1 -3.75 -35.96 -11.26
C MET A 1 -4.57 -34.68 -11.25
N SER A 2 -4.73 -34.07 -10.08
CA SER A 2 -5.71 -33.00 -9.82
C SER A 2 -5.27 -31.66 -10.45
N ASN A 3 -5.91 -31.26 -11.56
CA ASN A 3 -5.75 -29.94 -12.17
C ASN A 3 -6.59 -28.84 -11.49
N SER A 4 -7.34 -29.17 -10.43
CA SER A 4 -8.27 -28.25 -9.76
C SER A 4 -7.57 -27.26 -8.81
N LEU A 5 -6.51 -27.71 -8.13
CA LEU A 5 -5.82 -26.89 -7.11
C LEU A 5 -5.09 -25.68 -7.69
N VAL A 6 -4.44 -25.84 -8.85
CA VAL A 6 -3.70 -24.77 -9.55
C VAL A 6 -4.63 -23.63 -10.00
N GLY A 7 -5.90 -23.93 -10.27
CA GLY A 7 -6.92 -22.93 -10.61
C GLY A 7 -7.38 -22.10 -9.41
N MET A 8 -7.51 -22.72 -8.23
CA MET A 8 -7.95 -22.04 -7.01
C MET A 8 -6.87 -21.15 -6.39
N GLU A 9 -5.59 -21.55 -6.43
CA GLU A 9 -4.48 -20.71 -5.95
C GLU A 9 -4.42 -19.36 -6.68
N ARG A 10 -4.67 -19.38 -8.00
CA ARG A 10 -4.77 -18.15 -8.81
C ARG A 10 -5.94 -17.24 -8.42
N ILE A 11 -7.07 -17.82 -7.99
CA ILE A 11 -8.23 -17.05 -7.48
C ILE A 11 -7.93 -16.54 -6.07
N ALA A 12 -7.22 -17.32 -5.24
CA ALA A 12 -6.79 -16.93 -3.91
C ALA A 12 -5.89 -15.68 -3.93
N HIS A 13 -5.03 -15.53 -4.95
CA HIS A 13 -4.25 -14.30 -5.16
C HIS A 13 -5.11 -13.09 -5.60
N MET A 14 -6.26 -13.32 -6.26
CA MET A 14 -7.27 -12.28 -6.53
C MET A 14 -8.15 -11.98 -5.30
N LEU A 15 -8.12 -12.85 -4.30
CA LEU A 15 -8.78 -12.75 -2.99
C LEU A 15 -7.84 -12.28 -1.88
N GLU A 16 -6.58 -11.90 -2.20
CA GLU A 16 -5.67 -11.36 -1.17
C GLU A 16 -6.35 -10.15 -0.50
N PRO A 17 -6.37 -10.08 0.84
CA PRO A 17 -7.01 -8.99 1.56
C PRO A 17 -6.51 -7.64 1.02
N PRO A 18 -7.41 -6.66 0.79
CA PRO A 18 -7.00 -5.36 0.28
C PRO A 18 -5.94 -4.76 1.20
N LYS A 19 -4.77 -4.43 0.62
CA LYS A 19 -3.64 -3.85 1.36
C LYS A 19 -3.72 -2.33 1.33
N GLY A 20 -3.28 -1.68 2.41
CA GLY A 20 -3.21 -0.23 2.47
C GLY A 20 -2.26 0.36 1.43
N SER A 21 -2.37 1.67 1.22
CA SER A 21 -1.57 2.42 0.23
C SER A 21 -0.06 2.20 0.41
N GLY A 22 0.41 2.14 1.66
CA GLY A 22 1.82 1.92 2.01
C GLY A 22 2.43 0.67 1.37
N HIS A 23 1.65 -0.41 1.22
CA HIS A 23 2.10 -1.64 0.55
C HIS A 23 2.44 -1.39 -0.93
N TYR A 24 1.55 -0.69 -1.64
CA TYR A 24 1.70 -0.44 -3.07
C TYR A 24 2.76 0.63 -3.34
N ILE A 25 2.86 1.64 -2.48
CA ILE A 25 3.92 2.65 -2.51
C ILE A 25 5.30 1.98 -2.31
N LYS A 26 5.41 1.05 -1.36
CA LYS A 26 6.64 0.26 -1.15
C LYS A 26 7.05 -0.50 -2.42
N LYS A 27 6.11 -1.26 -3.00
CA LYS A 27 6.37 -1.98 -4.26
C LYS A 27 6.77 -1.06 -5.40
N PHE A 28 6.16 0.12 -5.50
CA PHE A 28 6.49 1.11 -6.53
C PHE A 28 7.93 1.63 -6.37
N ILE A 29 8.31 2.01 -5.15
CA ILE A 29 9.66 2.51 -4.83
C ILE A 29 10.72 1.43 -5.11
N GLU A 30 10.46 0.19 -4.68
CA GLU A 30 11.36 -0.95 -4.90
C GLU A 30 11.55 -1.25 -6.40
N LYS A 31 10.45 -1.24 -7.19
CA LYS A 31 10.52 -1.42 -8.65
C LYS A 31 11.33 -0.33 -9.36
N ARG A 32 11.42 0.87 -8.78
CA ARG A 32 12.25 1.97 -9.29
C ARG A 32 13.69 1.93 -8.76
N GLY A 33 14.07 0.90 -7.99
CA GLY A 33 15.40 0.81 -7.38
C GLY A 33 15.67 1.91 -6.35
N LEU A 34 14.63 2.51 -5.78
CA LEU A 34 14.76 3.57 -4.78
C LEU A 34 14.83 2.97 -3.38
N SER A 35 15.64 3.59 -2.52
CA SER A 35 15.65 3.28 -1.08
C SER A 35 14.66 4.18 -0.33
N ALA A 36 14.27 3.79 0.88
CA ALA A 36 13.43 4.62 1.74
C ALA A 36 14.06 6.00 2.03
N SER A 37 15.39 6.04 2.23
CA SER A 37 16.13 7.28 2.45
C SER A 37 16.11 8.19 1.22
N LYS A 38 16.37 7.64 0.02
CA LYS A 38 16.31 8.41 -1.24
C LYS A 38 14.90 8.91 -1.53
N THR A 39 13.89 8.11 -1.22
CA THR A 39 12.49 8.51 -1.34
C THR A 39 12.17 9.66 -0.38
N ALA A 40 12.62 9.58 0.88
CA ALA A 40 12.41 10.64 1.86
C ALA A 40 13.03 11.96 1.43
N GLN A 41 14.25 11.91 0.87
CA GLN A 41 14.91 13.06 0.29
C GLN A 41 14.11 13.67 -0.87
N GLN A 42 13.61 12.84 -1.80
CA GLN A 42 12.84 13.31 -2.95
C GLN A 42 11.48 13.91 -2.57
N LEU A 43 10.85 13.36 -1.54
CA LEU A 43 9.57 13.86 -1.02
C LEU A 43 9.72 15.04 -0.06
N ASP A 44 10.96 15.42 0.28
CA ASP A 44 11.25 16.44 1.30
C ASP A 44 10.50 16.17 2.61
N VAL A 45 10.80 15.02 3.21
CA VAL A 45 10.25 14.55 4.49
C VAL A 45 11.31 13.80 5.30
N SER A 46 11.06 13.60 6.59
CA SER A 46 11.97 12.78 7.41
C SER A 46 12.00 11.31 6.95
N PRO A 47 13.15 10.61 7.07
CA PRO A 47 13.23 9.17 6.81
C PRO A 47 12.22 8.35 7.63
N SER A 48 11.99 8.74 8.88
CA SER A 48 11.00 8.09 9.76
C SER A 48 9.57 8.18 9.22
N THR A 49 9.24 9.26 8.50
CA THR A 49 7.92 9.43 7.89
C THR A 49 7.71 8.45 6.74
N VAL A 50 8.72 8.28 5.87
CA VAL A 50 8.66 7.28 4.80
C VAL A 50 8.63 5.86 5.39
N THR A 51 9.51 5.54 6.34
CA THR A 51 9.52 4.22 6.98
C THR A 51 8.17 3.86 7.59
N ARG A 52 7.53 4.80 8.30
CA ARG A 52 6.19 4.62 8.86
C ARG A 52 5.14 4.39 7.79
N LEU A 53 5.14 5.17 6.71
CA LEU A 53 4.23 4.98 5.58
C LEU A 53 4.41 3.58 4.96
N LEU A 54 5.64 3.17 4.68
CA LEU A 54 5.94 1.87 4.06
C LEU A 54 5.66 0.67 4.98
N ALA A 55 5.61 0.91 6.29
CA ALA A 55 5.18 -0.07 7.29
C ALA A 55 3.65 -0.17 7.44
N GLY A 56 2.87 0.58 6.65
CA GLY A 56 1.41 0.60 6.71
C GLY A 56 0.83 1.67 7.63
N GLY A 57 1.61 2.70 7.96
CA GLY A 57 1.08 3.90 8.61
C GLY A 57 0.09 4.65 7.71
N ALA A 58 -0.84 5.37 8.34
CA ALA A 58 -1.90 6.07 7.62
C ALA A 58 -1.36 7.08 6.59
N LEU A 59 -1.94 7.06 5.40
CA LEU A 59 -1.69 8.06 4.36
C LEU A 59 -2.35 9.39 4.74
N THR A 60 -1.56 10.45 4.77
CA THR A 60 -2.07 11.82 4.99
C THR A 60 -2.24 12.55 3.65
N PRO A 61 -3.15 13.53 3.56
CA PRO A 61 -3.30 14.37 2.35
C PRO A 61 -2.01 15.05 1.92
N VAL A 62 -1.21 15.54 2.88
CA VAL A 62 0.09 16.17 2.61
C VAL A 62 1.06 15.17 1.96
N MET A 63 1.11 13.94 2.46
CA MET A 63 1.95 12.90 1.86
C MET A 63 1.45 12.51 0.47
N ALA A 64 0.13 12.37 0.29
CA ALA A 64 -0.47 12.05 -1.01
C ALA A 64 -0.15 13.13 -2.06
N ALA A 65 -0.26 14.41 -1.71
CA ALA A 65 0.11 15.52 -2.59
C ALA A 65 1.60 15.48 -2.98
N LYS A 66 2.49 15.19 -2.03
CA LYS A 66 3.94 15.03 -2.31
C LYS A 66 4.21 13.86 -3.25
N LEU A 67 3.54 12.71 -3.04
CA LEU A 67 3.66 11.54 -3.91
C LEU A 67 3.14 11.81 -5.33
N HIS A 68 2.03 12.55 -5.47
CA HIS A 68 1.51 13.01 -6.75
C HIS A 68 2.56 13.90 -7.45
N ASN A 69 3.01 14.96 -6.79
CA ASN A 69 3.90 15.94 -7.40
C ASN A 69 5.27 15.36 -7.81
N VAL A 70 5.84 14.46 -6.99
CA VAL A 70 7.19 13.94 -7.22
C VAL A 70 7.20 12.68 -8.08
N PHE A 71 6.19 11.82 -7.95
CA PHE A 71 6.17 10.51 -8.58
C PHE A 71 5.01 10.28 -9.56
N ASN A 72 4.12 11.26 -9.71
CA ASN A 72 2.91 11.18 -10.52
C ASN A 72 2.02 9.99 -10.12
N ILE A 73 1.89 9.77 -8.81
CA ILE A 73 1.00 8.75 -8.25
C ILE A 73 -0.34 9.42 -7.93
N ASP A 74 -1.40 8.92 -8.54
CA ASP A 74 -2.77 9.37 -8.32
C ASP A 74 -3.19 9.17 -6.85
N GLU A 75 -3.50 10.28 -6.19
CA GLU A 75 -3.90 10.33 -4.79
C GLU A 75 -5.26 9.68 -4.53
N GLN A 76 -6.19 9.75 -5.48
CA GLN A 76 -7.50 9.13 -5.37
C GLN A 76 -7.36 7.60 -5.30
N ILE A 77 -6.47 7.03 -6.11
CA ILE A 77 -6.15 5.60 -6.04
C ILE A 77 -5.58 5.25 -4.66
N LEU A 78 -4.65 6.05 -4.14
CA LEU A 78 -4.03 5.77 -2.83
C LEU A 78 -5.06 5.81 -1.69
N PHE A 79 -5.96 6.79 -1.67
CA PHE A 79 -7.02 6.87 -0.65
C PHE A 79 -8.04 5.74 -0.79
N ASN A 80 -8.36 5.30 -2.01
CA ASN A 80 -9.24 4.16 -2.23
C ASN A 80 -8.64 2.87 -1.64
N LEU A 81 -7.33 2.67 -1.78
CA LEU A 81 -6.63 1.52 -1.19
C LEU A 81 -6.66 1.55 0.35
N GLU A 82 -6.44 2.72 0.96
CA GLU A 82 -6.60 2.89 2.41
C GLU A 82 -8.03 2.57 2.87
N ALA A 83 -9.03 3.09 2.18
CA ALA A 83 -10.43 2.84 2.53
C ALA A 83 -10.77 1.35 2.48
N GLN A 84 -10.35 0.64 1.43
CA GLN A 84 -10.58 -0.80 1.30
C GLN A 84 -9.88 -1.60 2.40
N ALA A 85 -8.62 -1.28 2.70
CA ALA A 85 -7.86 -1.93 3.78
C ALA A 85 -8.49 -1.70 5.15
N ASN A 86 -8.97 -0.48 5.43
CA ASN A 86 -9.64 -0.14 6.68
C ASN A 86 -10.99 -0.86 6.83
N VAL A 87 -11.77 -0.97 5.75
CA VAL A 87 -13.01 -1.76 5.73
C VAL A 87 -12.72 -3.23 6.05
N GLN A 88 -11.69 -3.80 5.41
CA GLN A 88 -11.31 -5.19 5.67
C GLN A 88 -10.85 -5.42 7.10
N LYS A 89 -9.96 -4.57 7.62
CA LYS A 89 -9.51 -4.63 9.02
C LYS A 89 -10.67 -4.52 10.01
N THR A 90 -11.66 -3.67 9.70
CA THR A 90 -12.87 -3.53 10.52
C THR A 90 -13.67 -4.83 10.52
N ARG A 91 -13.86 -5.47 9.36
CA ARG A 91 -14.54 -6.78 9.27
C ARG A 91 -13.82 -7.83 10.10
N GLU A 92 -12.50 -7.92 9.99
CA GLU A 92 -11.69 -8.86 10.77
C GLU A 92 -11.86 -8.67 12.28
N LEU A 93 -11.86 -7.41 12.75
CA LEU A 93 -12.09 -7.09 14.15
C LEU A 93 -13.51 -7.45 14.60
N LEU A 94 -14.53 -7.19 13.78
CA LEU A 94 -15.92 -7.56 14.10
C LEU A 94 -16.13 -9.07 14.20
N HIS A 95 -15.37 -9.88 13.47
CA HIS A 95 -15.42 -11.34 13.57
C HIS A 95 -14.58 -11.92 14.72
N ALA A 96 -13.75 -11.09 15.36
CA ALA A 96 -12.89 -11.48 16.48
C ALA A 96 -13.49 -11.14 17.86
N VAL A 97 -14.62 -10.43 17.90
CA VAL A 97 -15.42 -10.11 19.10
C VAL A 97 -16.61 -11.06 19.18
#